data_AF-A0A961K6A2-F1
#
_entry.id   AF-A0A961K6A2-F1
#
_cell.length_a   1.000
_cell.length_b   1.000
_cell.length_c   1.000
_cell.angle_alpha   90.00
_cell.angle_beta   90.00
_cell.angle_gamma   90.00
#
_symmetry.space_group_name_H-M   'P 1'
#
loop_
_entity.id
_entity.type
_entity.pdbx_description
1 polymer ?
#
loop_
_entity_poly.entity_id
_entity_poly.type
_entity_poly.pdbx_seq_one_letter_code
_entity_poly.pdbx_strand_id
1 'polypeptide(L)'
;MENKRLSPIALSEVARLMAVSERTVRRLIDRGEIAAERIGATLAVIPSALPEPLAASVEAGNAEPLLTIHDAARMLECSPMLVRRLTSQGKLREIWIGSAPRWSPNEVADFLRSAEEKLPF
;
A
#
# COMPACT_ATOMS: atom_id res chain seq x y z
N MET A 1 6.95 21.75 -19.59
CA MET A 1 6.85 20.46 -18.88
C MET A 1 7.20 20.73 -17.43
N GLU A 2 6.19 20.91 -16.58
CA GLU A 2 6.42 21.08 -15.14
C GLU A 2 7.08 19.80 -14.62
N ASN A 3 8.34 19.92 -14.18
CA ASN A 3 8.95 18.93 -13.33
C ASN A 3 8.17 18.95 -12.01
N LYS A 4 7.10 18.15 -11.91
CA LYS A 4 6.49 17.80 -10.64
C LYS A 4 7.58 17.07 -9.87
N ARG A 5 8.40 17.81 -9.13
CA ARG A 5 9.45 17.26 -8.28
C ARG A 5 8.71 16.43 -7.25
N LEU A 6 8.64 15.13 -7.50
CA LEU A 6 8.09 14.18 -6.55
C LEU A 6 8.90 14.33 -5.27
N SER A 7 8.23 14.77 -4.20
CA SER A 7 8.87 15.02 -2.92
C SER A 7 9.44 13.69 -2.40
N PRO A 8 10.75 13.62 -2.12
CA PRO A 8 11.35 12.44 -1.55
C PRO A 8 10.70 12.09 -0.21
N ILE A 9 10.38 10.82 -0.01
CA ILE A 9 9.68 10.31 1.16
C ILE A 9 10.70 9.74 2.14
N ALA A 10 10.63 10.13 3.41
CA ALA A 10 11.49 9.57 4.45
C ALA A 10 11.23 8.06 4.65
N LEU A 11 12.24 7.32 5.08
CA LEU A 11 12.13 5.87 5.29
C LEU A 11 11.02 5.48 6.28
N SER A 12 10.85 6.24 7.35
CA SER A 12 9.80 6.04 8.37
C SER A 12 8.39 6.20 7.80
N GLU A 13 8.23 7.19 6.93
CA GLU A 13 6.99 7.47 6.23
C GLU A 13 6.65 6.34 5.25
N VAL A 14 7.64 5.86 4.48
CA VAL A 14 7.49 4.70 3.60
C VAL A 14 7.09 3.45 4.40
N ALA A 15 7.73 3.22 5.54
CA ALA A 15 7.41 2.09 6.42
C ALA A 15 5.95 2.14 6.90
N ARG A 16 5.49 3.33 7.31
CA ARG A 16 4.09 3.55 7.68
C ARG A 16 3.17 3.27 6.50
N LEU A 17 3.44 3.86 5.34
CA LEU A 17 2.61 3.73 4.15
C LEU A 17 2.52 2.28 3.64
N MET A 18 3.59 1.51 3.74
CA MET A 18 3.63 0.10 3.33
C MET A 18 3.13 -0.86 4.42
N ALA A 19 2.78 -0.35 5.60
CA ALA A 19 2.47 -1.15 6.80
C ALA A 19 3.51 -2.24 7.08
N VAL A 20 4.78 -1.83 7.13
CA VAL A 20 5.92 -2.68 7.51
C VAL A 20 6.86 -1.92 8.44
N SER A 21 7.85 -2.62 9.00
CA SER A 21 8.90 -1.96 9.78
C SER A 21 9.92 -1.25 8.88
N GLU A 22 10.56 -0.19 9.37
CA GLU A 22 11.66 0.48 8.67
C GLU A 22 12.80 -0.48 8.31
N ARG A 23 13.07 -1.48 9.16
CA ARG A 23 14.03 -2.55 8.87
C ARG A 23 13.64 -3.34 7.62
N THR A 24 12.35 -3.57 7.41
CA THR A 24 11.85 -4.24 6.20
C THR A 24 12.05 -3.36 4.98
N VAL A 25 11.71 -2.06 5.06
CA VAL A 25 11.94 -1.13 3.95
C VAL A 25 13.42 -1.06 3.59
N ARG A 26 14.32 -0.92 4.58
CA ARG A 26 15.75 -0.94 4.35
C ARG A 26 16.21 -2.24 3.67
N ARG A 27 15.71 -3.39 4.13
CA ARG A 27 16.01 -4.69 3.49
C ARG A 27 15.55 -4.75 2.03
N LEU A 28 14.39 -4.17 1.70
CA LEU A 28 13.89 -4.11 0.33
C LEU A 28 14.79 -3.22 -0.54
N ILE A 29 15.25 -2.09 0.00
CA ILE A 29 16.22 -1.22 -0.67
C ILE A 29 17.56 -1.93 -0.88
N ASP A 30 18.10 -2.59 0.15
CA ASP A 30 19.37 -3.31 0.08
C ASP A 30 19.34 -4.47 -0.95
N ARG A 31 18.15 -5.02 -1.23
CA ARG A 31 17.91 -6.05 -2.25
C ARG A 31 17.63 -5.49 -3.65
N GLY A 32 17.52 -4.17 -3.79
CA GLY A 32 17.14 -3.51 -5.03
C GLY A 32 15.66 -3.64 -5.41
N GLU A 33 14.79 -4.06 -4.48
CA GLU A 33 13.34 -4.16 -4.70
C GLU A 33 12.65 -2.78 -4.64
N ILE A 34 13.25 -1.81 -3.93
CA ILE A 34 12.79 -0.41 -3.86
C ILE A 34 13.98 0.49 -4.14
N ALA A 35 13.84 1.39 -5.12
CA ALA A 35 14.85 2.41 -5.38
C ALA A 35 14.79 3.50 -4.30
N ALA A 36 15.95 3.90 -3.80
CA ALA A 36 16.09 4.97 -2.83
C ALA A 36 17.29 5.85 -3.18
N GLU A 37 17.18 7.12 -2.85
CA GLU A 37 18.23 8.11 -3.05
C GLU A 37 18.77 8.61 -1.72
N ARG A 38 20.04 8.97 -1.71
CA ARG A 38 20.69 9.58 -0.56
C ARG A 38 20.64 11.10 -0.70
N ILE A 39 19.96 11.75 0.23
CA ILE A 39 19.86 13.21 0.32
C ILE A 39 20.63 13.63 1.57
N GLY A 40 21.88 14.06 1.36
CA GLY A 40 22.82 14.31 2.44
C GLY A 40 23.10 13.04 3.25
N ALA A 41 22.82 13.06 4.55
CA ALA A 41 22.97 11.91 5.43
C ALA A 41 21.75 10.94 5.39
N THR A 42 20.62 11.39 4.82
CA THR A 42 19.34 10.68 4.91
C THR A 42 19.06 9.85 3.66
N LEU A 43 18.46 8.68 3.84
CA LEU A 43 17.94 7.85 2.75
C LEU A 43 16.45 8.17 2.56
N ALA A 44 16.06 8.48 1.33
CA ALA A 44 14.69 8.81 0.96
C ALA A 44 14.26 7.98 -0.27
N VAL A 45 12.98 7.67 -0.36
CA VAL A 45 12.38 6.92 -1.46
C VAL A 45 11.62 7.89 -2.35
N ILE A 46 11.77 7.77 -3.66
CA ILE A 46 10.96 8.54 -4.60
C ILE A 46 9.58 7.86 -4.72
N PRO A 47 8.45 8.59 -4.70
CA PRO A 47 7.12 8.00 -4.83
C PRO A 47 6.96 6.98 -5.96
N SER A 48 7.55 7.22 -7.14
CA SER A 48 7.49 6.30 -8.29
C SER A 48 8.26 4.98 -8.10
N ALA A 49 9.08 4.87 -7.06
CA ALA A 49 9.73 3.61 -6.67
C ALA A 49 8.87 2.75 -5.74
N LEU A 50 7.72 3.26 -5.28
CA LEU A 50 6.76 2.51 -4.50
C LEU A 50 5.92 1.60 -5.40
N PRO A 51 5.38 0.49 -4.88
CA PRO A 51 4.50 -0.37 -5.64
C PRO A 51 3.17 0.33 -5.95
N GLU A 52 2.62 0.10 -7.14
CA GLU A 52 1.24 0.50 -7.46
C GLU A 52 0.24 -0.36 -6.66
N PRO A 53 -0.89 0.22 -6.17
CA PRO A 53 -1.39 1.58 -6.36
C PRO A 53 -0.88 2.63 -5.35
N LEU A 54 0.05 2.26 -4.45
CA LEU A 54 0.51 3.16 -3.39
C LEU A 54 1.24 4.39 -3.97
N ALA A 55 2.05 4.20 -5.01
CA ALA A 55 2.71 5.29 -5.72
C ALA A 55 1.69 6.34 -6.21
N ALA A 56 0.65 5.91 -6.93
CA ALA A 56 -0.41 6.79 -7.40
C ALA A 56 -1.11 7.58 -6.26
N SER A 57 -1.39 6.94 -5.12
CA SER A 57 -1.99 7.63 -3.97
C SER A 57 -1.06 8.67 -3.34
N VAL A 58 0.25 8.40 -3.30
CA VAL A 58 1.23 9.39 -2.83
C VAL A 58 1.29 10.59 -3.78
N GLU A 59 1.31 10.35 -5.08
CA GLU A 59 1.36 11.41 -6.09
C GLU A 59 0.09 12.28 -6.14
N ALA A 60 -1.06 11.69 -5.77
CA ALA A 60 -2.34 12.37 -5.61
C ALA A 60 -2.47 13.10 -4.26
N GLY A 61 -1.55 12.88 -3.32
CA GLY A 61 -1.58 13.50 -1.99
C GLY A 61 -2.63 12.92 -1.04
N ASN A 62 -3.14 11.73 -1.32
CA ASN A 62 -4.14 11.02 -0.50
C ASN A 62 -3.64 9.63 -0.08
N ALA A 63 -2.33 9.48 0.11
CA ALA A 63 -1.73 8.22 0.52
C ALA A 63 -2.13 7.83 1.94
N GLU A 64 -2.92 6.78 2.02
CA GLU A 64 -3.19 6.07 3.26
C GLU A 64 -2.29 4.84 3.38
N PRO A 65 -1.95 4.42 4.62
CA PRO A 65 -1.26 3.16 4.85
C PRO A 65 -1.98 1.98 4.22
N LEU A 66 -1.22 1.13 3.54
CA LEU A 66 -1.74 -0.15 3.09
C LEU A 66 -2.22 -0.98 4.28
N LEU A 67 -3.28 -1.75 4.07
CA LEU A 67 -3.87 -2.57 5.10
C LEU A 67 -3.12 -3.88 5.25
N THR A 68 -2.91 -4.29 6.51
CA THR A 68 -2.64 -5.70 6.80
C THR A 68 -3.92 -6.51 6.57
N ILE A 69 -3.80 -7.85 6.56
CA ILE A 69 -4.97 -8.71 6.43
C ILE A 69 -5.99 -8.50 7.56
N HIS A 70 -5.51 -8.19 8.77
CA HIS A 70 -6.37 -7.96 9.92
C HIS A 70 -7.07 -6.60 9.83
N ASP A 71 -6.41 -5.59 9.27
CA ASP A 71 -7.03 -4.28 9.07
C ASP A 71 -8.06 -4.33 7.94
N ALA A 72 -7.75 -5.00 6.83
CA ALA A 72 -8.71 -5.26 5.76
C ALA A 72 -9.92 -6.07 6.26
N ALA A 73 -9.69 -7.09 7.08
CA ALA A 73 -10.76 -7.88 7.69
C ALA A 73 -11.65 -7.04 8.62
N ARG A 74 -11.03 -6.16 9.44
CA ARG A 74 -11.76 -5.23 10.30
C ARG A 74 -12.60 -4.25 9.48
N MET A 75 -12.06 -3.71 8.41
CA MET A 75 -12.75 -2.78 7.52
C MET A 75 -13.93 -3.42 6.78
N LEU A 76 -13.82 -4.70 6.43
CA LEU A 76 -14.89 -5.48 5.80
C LEU A 76 -15.81 -6.17 6.82
N GLU A 77 -15.62 -5.92 8.11
CA GLU A 77 -16.35 -6.57 9.22
C GLU A 77 -16.41 -8.09 9.09
N CYS A 78 -15.31 -8.71 8.68
CA CYS A 78 -15.25 -10.14 8.39
C CYS A 78 -14.01 -10.82 8.96
N SER A 79 -13.88 -12.12 8.71
CA SER A 79 -12.69 -12.88 9.12
C SER A 79 -11.52 -12.67 8.14
N PRO A 80 -10.25 -12.71 8.61
CA PRO A 80 -9.08 -12.73 7.73
C PRO A 80 -9.12 -13.85 6.68
N MET A 81 -9.74 -14.99 7.00
CA MET A 81 -9.93 -16.10 6.05
C MET A 81 -10.80 -15.69 4.86
N LEU A 82 -11.85 -14.90 5.10
CA LEU A 82 -12.70 -14.37 4.04
C LEU A 82 -11.92 -13.41 3.13
N VAL A 83 -11.07 -12.55 3.70
CA VAL A 83 -10.19 -11.67 2.91
C VAL A 83 -9.29 -12.48 1.97
N ARG A 84 -8.67 -13.57 2.46
CA ARG A 84 -7.87 -14.48 1.61
C ARG A 84 -8.71 -15.08 0.50
N ARG A 85 -9.94 -15.52 0.83
CA ARG A 85 -10.86 -16.08 -0.15
C ARG A 85 -11.21 -15.06 -1.23
N LEU A 86 -11.58 -13.83 -0.85
CA LEU A 86 -11.89 -12.75 -1.80
C LEU A 86 -10.68 -12.43 -2.69
N THR A 87 -9.48 -12.42 -2.13
CA THR A 87 -8.23 -12.24 -2.87
C THR A 87 -8.00 -13.37 -3.88
N SER A 88 -8.13 -14.63 -3.46
CA SER A 88 -8.00 -15.79 -4.34
C SER A 88 -9.06 -15.85 -5.45
N GLN A 89 -10.22 -15.22 -5.22
CA GLN A 89 -11.30 -15.08 -6.20
C GLN A 89 -11.10 -13.88 -7.14
N GLY A 90 -10.02 -13.11 -6.98
CA GLY A 90 -9.75 -11.89 -7.74
C GLY A 90 -10.69 -10.73 -7.44
N LYS A 91 -11.45 -10.79 -6.33
CA LYS A 91 -12.38 -9.73 -5.92
C LYS A 91 -11.70 -8.60 -5.16
N LEU A 92 -10.56 -8.90 -4.54
CA LEU A 92 -9.65 -7.94 -3.94
C LEU A 92 -8.26 -8.20 -4.52
N ARG A 93 -7.56 -7.15 -4.89
CA ARG A 93 -6.18 -7.20 -5.33
C ARG A 93 -5.26 -7.06 -4.14
N GLU A 94 -4.28 -7.93 -4.07
CA GLU A 94 -3.18 -7.81 -3.13
C GLU A 94 -1.97 -7.11 -3.77
N ILE A 95 -1.24 -6.40 -2.93
CA ILE A 95 0.02 -5.73 -3.24
C ILE A 95 1.07 -6.44 -2.42
N TRP A 96 2.07 -7.03 -3.08
CA TRP A 96 3.12 -7.75 -2.39
C TRP A 96 4.21 -6.80 -1.91
N ILE A 97 4.40 -6.72 -0.60
CA ILE A 97 5.51 -6.00 0.02
C ILE A 97 6.53 -7.01 0.54
N GLY A 98 7.57 -7.27 -0.26
CA GLY A 98 8.43 -8.42 -0.06
C GLY A 98 7.60 -9.71 -0.08
N SER A 99 7.52 -10.41 1.06
CA SER A 99 6.77 -11.67 1.19
C SER A 99 5.41 -11.51 1.88
N ALA A 100 4.93 -10.29 2.10
CA ALA A 100 3.69 -10.05 2.83
C ALA A 100 2.66 -9.36 1.93
N PRO A 101 1.45 -9.93 1.78
CA PRO A 101 0.38 -9.28 1.03
C PRO A 101 -0.18 -8.10 1.82
N ARG A 102 -0.58 -7.07 1.08
CA ARG A 102 -1.19 -5.84 1.56
C ARG A 102 -2.35 -5.45 0.66
N TRP A 103 -3.26 -4.64 1.17
CA TRP A 103 -4.44 -4.20 0.43
C TRP A 103 -4.55 -2.68 0.46
N SER A 104 -5.01 -2.08 -0.64
CA SER A 104 -5.30 -0.66 -0.67
C SER A 104 -6.57 -0.35 0.13
N PRO A 105 -6.57 0.65 1.03
CA PRO A 105 -7.79 1.09 1.71
C PRO A 105 -8.92 1.48 0.75
N ASN A 106 -8.59 2.19 -0.33
CA ASN A 106 -9.56 2.63 -1.34
C ASN A 106 -10.25 1.44 -2.01
N GLU A 107 -9.47 0.43 -2.41
CA GLU A 107 -10.03 -0.75 -3.06
C GLU A 107 -10.93 -1.57 -2.12
N VAL A 108 -10.54 -1.69 -0.85
CA VAL A 108 -11.38 -2.37 0.15
C VAL A 108 -12.67 -1.59 0.41
N ALA A 109 -12.61 -0.25 0.46
CA ALA A 109 -13.80 0.61 0.55
C ALA A 109 -14.70 0.49 -0.68
N ASP A 110 -14.12 0.48 -1.89
CA ASP A 110 -14.85 0.33 -3.15
C ASP A 110 -15.59 -1.00 -3.22
N PHE A 111 -14.95 -2.08 -2.75
CA PHE A 111 -15.58 -3.39 -2.65
C PHE A 111 -16.77 -3.37 -1.69
N LEU A 112 -16.65 -2.74 -0.52
CA LEU A 112 -17.73 -2.61 0.46
C LEU A 112 -18.93 -1.87 -0.15
N ARG A 113 -18.69 -0.70 -0.76
CA ARG A 113 -19.72 0.09 -1.45
C ARG A 113 -20.44 -0.72 -2.54
N SER A 114 -19.65 -1.43 -3.36
CA SER A 114 -20.19 -2.27 -4.44
C SER A 114 -21.00 -3.48 -3.93
N ALA A 115 -20.74 -3.95 -2.72
CA ALA A 115 -21.46 -5.05 -2.10
C ALA A 115 -22.81 -4.57 -1.53
N GLU A 116 -22.85 -3.38 -0.94
CA GLU A 116 -24.07 -2.74 -0.43
C GLU A 116 -25.07 -2.43 -1.56
N GLU A 117 -24.60 -1.89 -2.69
CA GLU A 117 -25.45 -1.56 -3.83
C GLU A 117 -26.14 -2.77 -4.49
N LYS A 118 -25.61 -3.99 -4.29
CA LYS A 118 -26.16 -5.23 -4.88
C LYS A 118 -27.24 -5.91 -4.04
N LEU A 119 -27.58 -5.36 -2.88
CA LEU A 119 -28.70 -5.83 -2.05
C LEU A 119 -29.78 -4.74 -2.01
N PRO A 120 -30.68 -4.66 -3.01
CA PRO A 120 -31.91 -3.92 -2.82
C PRO A 120 -32.73 -4.68 -1.75
N PHE A 121 -33.03 -4.00 -0.65
CA PHE A 121 -34.08 -4.42 0.28
C PHE A 121 -35.43 -4.48 -0.43
#